data_AF-A0A956II31-F1
#
_entry.id   AF-A0A956II31-F1
#
_cell.length_a   1.000
_cell.length_b   1.000
_cell.length_c   1.000
_cell.angle_alpha   90.00
_cell.angle_beta   90.00
_cell.angle_gamma   90.00
#
_symmetry.space_group_name_H-M   'P 1'
#
loop_
_entity.id
_entity.type
_entity.pdbx_description
1 polymer ?
#
loop_
_entity_poly.entity_id
_entity_poly.type
_entity_poly.pdbx_seq_one_letter_code
_entity_poly.pdbx_strand_id
1 'polypeptide(L)'
;MRAGSRPEDWTREALEERCDVLEPGIIRIREVPGGRLAPFETLLDIAGERGKEFPAYALILDLAEASRPSAELIDNMTRLFAKGAKHWCINMEGANRVMIAAGEFLLRRFYGQLSVTVHSTTADAIATAREKLAAP
;
A
#
# COMPACT_ATOMS: atom_id res chain seq x y z
N MET A 1 -8.08 8.15 -21.89
CA MET A 1 -9.04 8.11 -20.78
C MET A 1 -8.49 7.15 -19.74
N ARG A 2 -8.14 7.61 -18.53
CA ARG A 2 -7.78 6.70 -17.43
C ARG A 2 -9.07 6.42 -16.64
N ALA A 3 -9.44 5.15 -16.54
CA ALA A 3 -10.51 4.67 -15.67
C ALA A 3 -10.16 4.98 -14.21
N GLY A 4 -11.14 5.26 -13.35
CA GLY A 4 -10.94 5.63 -11.94
C GLY A 4 -11.47 7.01 -11.54
N SER A 5 -12.46 7.54 -12.26
CA SER A 5 -13.01 8.89 -11.97
C SER A 5 -14.44 8.88 -11.47
N ARG A 6 -15.13 7.73 -11.46
CA ARG A 6 -16.55 7.68 -11.10
C ARG A 6 -16.74 7.25 -9.64
N PRO A 7 -17.77 7.75 -8.94
CA PRO A 7 -18.07 7.33 -7.57
C PRO A 7 -18.26 5.81 -7.42
N GLU A 8 -18.82 5.16 -8.45
CA GLU A 8 -18.97 3.69 -8.48
C GLU A 8 -17.63 2.93 -8.47
N ASP A 9 -16.53 3.56 -8.89
CA ASP A 9 -15.20 2.95 -8.87
C ASP A 9 -14.65 2.81 -7.43
N TRP A 10 -15.33 3.37 -6.41
CA TRP A 10 -14.85 3.44 -5.02
C TRP A 10 -15.84 2.87 -4.00
N THR A 11 -16.77 2.00 -4.42
CA THR A 11 -17.57 1.24 -3.46
C THR A 11 -16.69 0.31 -2.64
N ARG A 12 -17.16 -0.12 -1.47
CA ARG A 12 -16.41 -1.06 -0.63
C ARG A 12 -16.10 -2.34 -1.40
N GLU A 13 -17.06 -2.87 -2.15
CA GLU A 13 -16.91 -4.08 -2.95
C GLU A 13 -15.80 -3.91 -4.01
N ALA A 14 -15.79 -2.78 -4.73
CA ALA A 14 -14.74 -2.50 -5.73
C ALA A 14 -13.36 -2.25 -5.09
N LEU A 15 -13.31 -1.78 -3.84
CA LEU A 15 -12.06 -1.65 -3.09
C LEU A 15 -11.58 -2.99 -2.54
N GLU A 16 -12.49 -3.88 -2.15
CA GLU A 16 -12.17 -5.23 -1.70
C GLU A 16 -11.50 -6.05 -2.81
N GLU A 17 -11.95 -5.92 -4.07
CA GLU A 17 -11.32 -6.57 -5.20
C GLU A 17 -9.86 -6.13 -5.42
N ARG A 18 -9.49 -4.92 -5.00
CA ARG A 18 -8.12 -4.37 -5.14
C ARG A 18 -7.19 -4.78 -4.01
N CYS A 19 -7.73 -5.38 -2.97
CA CYS A 19 -6.99 -5.94 -1.87
C CYS A 19 -6.91 -7.45 -2.08
N ASP A 20 -5.70 -8.02 -2.03
CA ASP A 20 -5.47 -9.45 -2.20
C ASP A 20 -4.70 -9.98 -1.01
N VAL A 21 -5.06 -11.16 -0.49
CA VAL A 21 -4.17 -11.92 0.40
C VAL A 21 -3.29 -12.78 -0.50
N LEU A 22 -2.01 -12.44 -0.59
CA LEU A 22 -1.07 -13.21 -1.42
C LEU A 22 -0.68 -14.51 -0.72
N GLU A 23 -0.39 -14.41 0.56
CA GLU A 23 0.04 -15.48 1.45
C GLU A 23 -0.47 -15.19 2.88
N PRO A 24 -0.49 -16.17 3.78
CA PRO A 24 -0.83 -15.92 5.18
C PRO A 24 -0.02 -14.75 5.77
N GLY A 25 -0.71 -13.70 6.20
CA GLY A 25 -0.09 -12.48 6.75
C GLY A 25 0.50 -11.51 5.72
N ILE A 26 0.43 -11.75 4.41
CA ILE A 26 0.92 -10.83 3.37
C ILE A 26 -0.24 -10.35 2.50
N ILE A 27 -0.53 -9.06 2.60
CA ILE A 27 -1.68 -8.43 1.96
C ILE A 27 -1.19 -7.42 0.93
N ARG A 28 -1.70 -7.47 -0.29
CA ARG A 28 -1.38 -6.54 -1.37
C ARG A 28 -2.55 -5.61 -1.65
N ILE A 29 -2.26 -4.32 -1.80
CA ILE A 29 -3.19 -3.33 -2.36
C ILE A 29 -2.67 -2.97 -3.75
N ARG A 30 -3.45 -3.29 -4.79
CA ARG A 30 -3.06 -3.14 -6.20
C ARG A 30 -3.15 -1.72 -6.73
N GLU A 31 -4.10 -0.94 -6.21
CA GLU A 31 -4.36 0.41 -6.69
C GLU A 31 -4.42 1.36 -5.50
N VAL A 32 -3.52 2.35 -5.48
CA VAL A 32 -3.60 3.48 -4.56
C VAL A 32 -4.39 4.61 -5.26
N PRO A 33 -5.58 4.98 -4.76
CA PRO A 33 -6.38 6.07 -5.31
C PRO A 33 -5.74 7.41 -4.96
N GLY A 34 -4.70 7.78 -5.70
CA GLY A 34 -3.87 8.94 -5.39
C GLY A 34 -4.64 10.26 -5.26
N GLY A 35 -5.81 10.39 -5.88
CA GLY A 35 -6.61 11.61 -5.83
C GLY A 35 -7.50 11.79 -4.59
N ARG A 36 -7.68 10.77 -3.73
CA ARG A 36 -8.67 10.82 -2.64
C ARG A 36 -8.20 10.07 -1.40
N LEU A 37 -8.22 10.74 -0.25
CA LEU A 37 -7.84 10.16 1.04
C LEU A 37 -8.81 9.04 1.49
N ALA A 38 -10.13 9.29 1.44
CA ALA A 38 -11.12 8.37 2.00
C ALA A 38 -11.14 6.95 1.37
N PRO A 39 -11.05 6.79 0.04
CA PRO A 39 -10.93 5.47 -0.57
C PRO A 39 -9.64 4.73 -0.17
N PHE A 40 -8.53 5.46 0.00
CA PHE A 40 -7.29 4.86 0.48
C PHE A 40 -7.41 4.44 1.94
N GLU A 41 -8.02 5.25 2.81
CA GLU A 41 -8.31 4.85 4.19
C GLU A 41 -9.16 3.58 4.26
N THR A 42 -10.16 3.48 3.38
CA THR A 42 -11.03 2.30 3.29
C THR A 42 -10.24 1.05 2.83
N LEU A 43 -9.32 1.19 1.87
CA LEU A 43 -8.42 0.09 1.48
C LEU A 43 -7.54 -0.37 2.64
N LEU A 44 -7.05 0.55 3.46
CA LEU A 44 -6.26 0.21 4.65
C LEU A 44 -7.11 -0.46 5.72
N ASP A 45 -8.36 -0.06 5.89
CA ASP A 45 -9.26 -0.70 6.82
C ASP A 45 -9.61 -2.13 6.36
N ILE A 46 -9.87 -2.35 5.06
CA ILE A 46 -10.06 -3.67 4.45
C ILE A 46 -8.81 -4.55 4.64
N ALA A 47 -7.62 -4.00 4.35
CA ALA A 47 -6.37 -4.72 4.56
C ALA A 47 -6.16 -5.05 6.04
N GLY A 48 -6.49 -4.13 6.94
CA GLY A 48 -6.43 -4.37 8.38
C GLY A 48 -7.42 -5.44 8.85
N GLU A 49 -8.64 -5.47 8.32
CA GLU A 49 -9.63 -6.52 8.60
C GLU A 49 -9.11 -7.90 8.19
N ARG A 50 -8.57 -8.03 6.97
CA ARG A 50 -7.94 -9.26 6.50
C ARG A 50 -6.69 -9.63 7.31
N GLY A 51 -5.97 -8.62 7.77
CA GLY A 51 -4.77 -8.78 8.60
C GLY A 51 -5.05 -9.33 9.99
N LYS A 52 -6.25 -9.08 10.55
CA LYS A 52 -6.65 -9.54 11.90
C LYS A 52 -6.72 -11.06 12.02
N GLU A 53 -6.82 -11.79 10.92
CA GLU A 53 -6.79 -13.25 10.91
C GLU A 53 -5.39 -13.81 11.24
N PHE A 54 -4.36 -12.96 11.23
CA PHE A 54 -2.97 -13.34 11.44
C PHE A 54 -2.41 -12.68 12.71
N PRO A 55 -1.45 -13.33 13.41
CA PRO A 55 -0.79 -12.72 14.57
C PRO A 55 -0.07 -11.40 14.24
N ALA A 56 0.42 -11.30 13.00
CA ALA A 56 0.97 -10.09 12.41
C ALA A 56 0.78 -10.16 10.89
N TYR A 57 0.68 -9.01 10.25
CA TYR A 57 0.63 -8.93 8.79
C TYR A 57 1.53 -7.82 8.25
N ALA A 58 1.99 -8.01 7.02
CA ALA A 58 2.74 -7.05 6.23
C ALA A 58 1.87 -6.61 5.05
N LEU A 59 2.01 -5.34 4.67
CA LEU A 59 1.24 -4.74 3.60
C LEU A 59 2.14 -4.40 2.42
N ILE A 60 1.78 -4.84 1.23
CA ILE A 60 2.41 -4.49 -0.04
C ILE A 60 1.53 -3.44 -0.74
N LEU A 61 2.05 -2.23 -0.90
CA LEU A 61 1.45 -1.21 -1.76
C LEU A 61 2.04 -1.35 -3.16
N ASP A 62 1.22 -1.77 -4.12
CA ASP A 62 1.62 -1.86 -5.52
C ASP A 62 1.39 -0.51 -6.22
N LEU A 63 2.45 0.00 -6.85
CA LEU A 63 2.41 1.28 -7.57
C LEU A 63 2.24 1.12 -9.09
N ALA A 64 2.11 -0.10 -9.61
CA ALA A 64 1.92 -0.36 -11.04
C ALA A 64 0.69 0.40 -11.59
N GLU A 65 -0.42 0.33 -10.86
CA GLU A 65 -1.70 0.94 -11.23
C GLU A 65 -2.00 2.23 -10.44
N ALA A 66 -1.08 2.63 -9.55
CA ALA A 66 -1.30 3.77 -8.68
C ALA A 66 -1.38 5.10 -9.45
N SER A 67 -2.31 5.93 -9.00
CA SER A 67 -2.42 7.32 -9.44
C SER A 67 -1.52 8.23 -8.62
N ARG A 68 -1.13 9.38 -9.20
CA ARG A 68 -0.33 10.39 -8.51
C ARG A 68 -1.01 10.78 -7.19
N PRO A 69 -0.29 10.74 -6.05
CA PRO A 69 -0.87 11.12 -4.77
C PRO A 69 -1.15 12.63 -4.71
N SER A 70 -2.27 12.99 -4.09
CA SER A 70 -2.64 14.36 -3.75
C SER A 70 -1.78 14.86 -2.58
N ALA A 71 -1.68 16.18 -2.42
CA ALA A 71 -0.99 16.77 -1.27
C ALA A 71 -1.61 16.31 0.06
N GLU A 72 -2.95 16.28 0.11
CA GLU A 72 -3.70 15.78 1.28
C GLU A 72 -3.33 14.34 1.64
N LEU A 73 -3.21 13.46 0.64
CA LEU A 73 -2.81 12.08 0.87
C LEU A 73 -1.38 12.04 1.45
N ILE A 74 -0.43 12.76 0.83
CA ILE A 74 0.97 12.85 1.27
C ILE A 74 1.07 13.34 2.73
N ASP A 75 0.31 14.37 3.10
CA ASP A 75 0.31 14.93 4.45
C ASP A 75 -0.25 13.95 5.49
N ASN A 76 -1.17 13.07 5.08
CA ASN A 76 -1.76 12.04 5.94
C ASN A 76 -0.98 10.73 5.97
N MET A 77 -0.05 10.48 5.03
CA MET A 77 0.63 9.17 4.89
C MET A 77 1.29 8.68 6.19
N THR A 78 1.89 9.54 7.02
CA THR A 78 2.49 9.13 8.30
C THR A 78 1.47 8.48 9.23
N ARG A 79 0.28 9.10 9.34
CA ARG A 79 -0.82 8.60 10.17
C ARG A 79 -1.35 7.28 9.63
N LEU A 80 -1.43 7.16 8.31
CA LEU A 80 -1.95 5.98 7.63
C LEU A 80 -0.99 4.79 7.77
N PHE A 81 0.31 5.00 7.63
CA PHE A 81 1.33 3.97 7.80
C PHE A 81 1.50 3.49 9.25
N ALA A 82 1.08 4.29 10.23
CA ALA A 82 1.02 3.86 11.62
C ALA A 82 -0.09 2.81 11.89
N LYS A 83 -0.98 2.53 10.93
CA LYS A 83 -2.06 1.55 11.10
C LYS A 83 -1.55 0.11 10.96
N GLY A 84 -1.46 -0.59 12.08
CA GLY A 84 -1.68 -2.05 12.25
C GLY A 84 -0.73 -3.05 11.57
N ALA A 85 -0.12 -2.72 10.44
CA ALA A 85 0.81 -3.59 9.74
C ALA A 85 2.17 -3.58 10.43
N LYS A 86 2.76 -4.76 10.60
CA LYS A 86 4.11 -4.92 11.15
C LYS A 86 5.18 -4.33 10.22
N HIS A 87 4.94 -4.40 8.93
CA HIS A 87 5.83 -3.87 7.90
C HIS A 87 5.07 -3.46 6.65
N TRP A 88 5.58 -2.44 5.95
CA TRP A 88 5.07 -1.95 4.69
C TRP A 88 6.13 -2.14 3.60
N CYS A 89 5.75 -2.74 2.49
CA CYS A 89 6.57 -2.85 1.29
C CYS A 89 5.91 -2.00 0.19
N ILE A 90 6.65 -1.08 -0.41
CA ILE A 90 6.19 -0.38 -1.61
C ILE A 90 6.80 -1.07 -2.82
N ASN A 91 5.96 -1.61 -3.69
CA ASN A 91 6.39 -2.24 -4.94
C ASN A 91 6.32 -1.21 -6.08
N MET A 92 7.45 -1.03 -6.77
CA MET A 92 7.57 -0.12 -7.92
C MET A 92 7.57 -0.85 -9.26
N GLU A 93 7.42 -2.18 -9.27
CA GLU A 93 7.33 -2.94 -10.52
C GLU A 93 6.20 -2.40 -11.39
N GLY A 94 6.50 -2.06 -12.66
CA GLY A 94 5.50 -1.48 -13.57
C GLY A 94 5.07 -0.04 -13.26
N ALA A 95 5.56 0.57 -12.18
CA ALA A 95 5.21 1.94 -11.80
C ALA A 95 5.74 2.95 -12.83
N ASN A 96 4.94 3.98 -13.12
CA ASN A 96 5.40 5.07 -13.97
C ASN A 96 6.44 5.96 -13.24
N ARG A 97 7.24 6.72 -14.01
CA ARG A 97 8.33 7.57 -13.45
C ARG A 97 7.89 8.53 -12.35
N VAL A 98 6.66 9.03 -12.40
CA VAL A 98 6.12 9.93 -11.36
C VAL A 98 5.90 9.18 -10.05
N MET A 99 5.41 7.94 -10.13
CA MET A 99 5.20 7.09 -8.96
C MET A 99 6.50 6.59 -8.35
N ILE A 100 7.52 6.31 -9.17
CA ILE A 100 8.88 6.00 -8.67
C ILE A 100 9.40 7.18 -7.84
N ALA A 101 9.36 8.40 -8.39
CA ALA A 101 9.79 9.60 -7.67
C ALA A 101 8.95 9.86 -6.40
N ALA A 102 7.64 9.61 -6.44
CA ALA A 102 6.79 9.72 -5.27
C ALA A 102 7.15 8.67 -4.20
N GLY A 103 7.40 7.42 -4.58
CA GLY A 103 7.84 6.35 -3.68
C GLY A 103 9.18 6.68 -3.01
N GLU A 104 10.16 7.15 -3.78
CA GLU A 104 11.45 7.60 -3.26
C GLU A 104 11.33 8.81 -2.31
N PHE A 105 10.44 9.76 -2.62
CA PHE A 105 10.15 10.90 -1.75
C PHE A 105 9.54 10.44 -0.42
N LEU A 106 8.53 9.56 -0.46
CA LEU A 106 7.90 9.01 0.73
C LEU A 106 8.92 8.24 1.58
N LEU A 107 9.79 7.45 0.95
CA LEU A 107 10.91 6.80 1.64
C LEU A 107 11.77 7.75 2.43
N ARG A 108 12.25 8.82 1.79
CA ARG A 108 13.10 9.82 2.46
C ARG A 108 12.37 10.50 3.60
N ARG A 109 11.06 10.72 3.46
CA ARG A 109 10.22 11.32 4.49
C ARG A 109 9.98 10.40 5.68
N PHE A 110 9.94 9.08 5.47
CA PHE A 110 9.61 8.08 6.50
C PHE A 110 10.82 7.27 7.00
N TYR A 111 11.99 7.54 6.46
CA TYR A 111 13.23 6.88 6.85
C TYR A 111 13.46 7.01 8.36
N GLY A 112 13.48 5.87 9.06
CA GLY A 112 13.71 5.79 10.50
C GLY A 112 12.49 6.02 11.40
N GLN A 113 11.31 6.35 10.86
CA GLN A 113 10.08 6.51 11.65
C GLN A 113 9.07 5.38 11.46
N LEU A 114 9.09 4.71 10.31
CA LEU A 114 8.14 3.64 9.98
C LEU A 114 8.88 2.41 9.43
N SER A 115 8.31 1.23 9.68
CA SER A 115 8.77 -0.06 9.19
C SER A 115 8.41 -0.19 7.70
N VAL A 116 9.05 0.59 6.83
CA VAL A 116 8.76 0.70 5.38
C VAL A 116 9.99 0.35 4.56
N THR A 117 9.83 -0.48 3.54
CA THR A 117 10.84 -0.79 2.52
C THR A 117 10.28 -0.59 1.11
N VAL A 118 11.17 -0.44 0.12
CA VAL A 118 10.77 -0.26 -1.28
C VAL A 118 11.55 -1.20 -2.16
N HIS A 119 10.83 -1.76 -3.13
CA HIS A 119 11.29 -2.84 -3.98
C HIS A 119 10.99 -2.54 -5.43
N SER A 120 11.89 -2.96 -6.31
CA SER A 120 11.70 -2.82 -7.77
C SER A 120 10.93 -3.99 -8.37
N THR A 121 10.77 -5.08 -7.62
CA THR A 121 10.03 -6.27 -8.04
C THR A 121 9.05 -6.70 -6.95
N THR A 122 7.95 -7.30 -7.38
CA THR A 122 6.96 -7.92 -6.49
C THR A 122 7.56 -9.05 -5.68
N ALA A 123 8.46 -9.84 -6.30
CA ALA A 123 9.12 -10.96 -5.64
C ALA A 123 9.98 -10.51 -4.45
N ASP A 124 10.75 -9.43 -4.60
CA ASP A 124 11.57 -8.88 -3.52
C ASP A 124 10.70 -8.28 -2.39
N ALA A 125 9.58 -7.65 -2.76
CA ALA A 125 8.61 -7.13 -1.79
C ALA A 125 8.01 -8.25 -0.94
N ILE A 126 7.64 -9.37 -1.56
CA ILE A 126 7.13 -10.56 -0.87
C ILE A 126 8.22 -11.19 0.01
N ALA A 127 9.44 -11.35 -0.51
CA ALA A 127 10.56 -11.91 0.25
C ALA A 127 10.86 -11.09 1.51
N THR A 128 10.86 -9.76 1.39
CA THR A 128 11.06 -8.86 2.54
C THR A 128 9.89 -8.92 3.52
N ALA A 129 8.65 -8.97 3.02
CA ALA A 129 7.48 -9.13 3.88
C ALA A 129 7.59 -10.41 4.73
N ARG A 130 7.98 -11.54 4.12
CA ARG A 130 8.22 -12.80 4.84
C ARG A 130 9.30 -12.66 5.91
N GLU A 131 10.44 -12.06 5.57
CA GLU A 131 11.54 -11.83 6.52
C GLU A 131 11.07 -11.00 7.73
N LYS A 132 10.35 -9.91 7.47
CA LYS A 132 9.88 -9.01 8.54
C LYS A 132 8.77 -9.61 9.39
N LEU A 133 7.94 -10.49 8.83
CA LEU A 133 6.96 -11.24 9.61
C LEU A 133 7.64 -12.27 10.53
N ALA A 134 8.68 -12.95 10.05
CA ALA A 134 9.44 -13.94 10.80
C ALA A 134 10.36 -13.35 11.88
N ALA A 135 10.75 -12.07 11.75
CA ALA A 135 11.53 -11.37 12.77
C ALA A 135 10.75 -11.32 14.11
N PRO A 136 11.41 -11.50 15.26
CA PRO A 136 10.76 -11.46 16.58
C PRO A 136 10.10 -10.11 16.89
#